data_AF-A0A1V0PR45-F1
#
_entry.id   AF-A0A1V0PR45-F1
#
_cell.length_a   1.000
_cell.length_b   1.000
_cell.length_c   1.000
_cell.angle_alpha   90.00
_cell.angle_beta   90.00
_cell.angle_gamma   90.00
#
_symmetry.space_group_name_H-M   'P 1'
#
loop_
_entity.id
_entity.type
_entity.pdbx_description
1 polymer ?
#
loop_
_entity_poly.entity_id
_entity_poly.type
_entity_poly.pdbx_seq_one_letter_code
_entity_poly.pdbx_strand_id
1 'polypeptide(L)'
;MKQPPSTRNALGLVKFMFPNPYNIYLHDTPSKSLFNREVRAFSHGCIRLGDPFDFAYALLSEQTDDPRGFFRQRLNSGRETKVLLEKPLPVHIIYRTAVSGPDGRMQYRRDVYGRDAAIFDALSAAGVELPDIRS
;
A
#
# COMPACT_ATOMS: atom_id res chain seq x y z
N MET A 1 19.09 -7.74 10.50
CA MET A 1 18.57 -8.04 11.86
C MET A 1 17.06 -8.23 11.77
N LYS A 2 16.52 -9.36 12.28
CA LYS A 2 15.08 -9.63 12.35
C LYS A 2 14.57 -9.19 13.73
N GLN A 3 13.61 -8.28 13.80
CA GLN A 3 12.96 -7.95 15.06
C GLN A 3 11.88 -9.00 15.38
N PRO A 4 11.84 -9.55 16.59
CA PRO A 4 10.79 -10.48 17.00
C PRO A 4 9.41 -9.79 17.02
N PRO A 5 8.30 -10.55 16.91
CA PRO A 5 6.96 -10.01 17.03
C PRO A 5 6.78 -9.24 18.35
N SER A 6 6.40 -7.97 18.27
CA SER A 6 6.02 -7.14 19.42
C SER A 6 5.22 -5.93 18.95
N THR A 7 4.47 -5.30 19.85
CA THR A 7 3.76 -4.04 19.56
C THR A 7 4.69 -2.87 19.20
N ARG A 8 5.99 -3.01 19.50
CA ARG A 8 7.04 -2.03 19.14
C ARG A 8 7.77 -2.39 17.84
N ASN A 9 7.43 -3.51 17.22
CA ASN A 9 8.03 -3.91 15.95
C ASN A 9 7.64 -2.88 14.88
N ALA A 10 8.61 -2.40 14.11
CA ALA A 10 8.37 -1.41 13.05
C ALA A 10 7.40 -1.92 11.96
N LEU A 11 7.27 -3.24 11.82
CA LEU A 11 6.33 -3.93 10.93
C LEU A 11 4.94 -4.14 11.52
N GLY A 12 4.72 -3.70 12.76
CA GLY A 12 3.47 -3.90 13.49
C GLY A 12 3.18 -5.39 13.74
N LEU A 13 1.88 -5.72 13.81
CA LEU A 13 1.40 -7.05 14.19
C LEU A 13 1.05 -7.95 13.01
N VAL A 14 1.05 -7.43 11.79
CA VAL A 14 0.77 -8.18 10.56
C VAL A 14 1.52 -7.59 9.36
N LYS A 15 1.99 -8.46 8.46
CA LYS A 15 2.57 -8.09 7.17
C LYS A 15 1.98 -8.96 6.05
N PHE A 16 1.82 -8.37 4.88
CA PHE A 16 1.28 -8.98 3.67
C PHE A 16 2.40 -9.05 2.65
N MET A 17 2.87 -10.27 2.42
CA MET A 17 3.96 -10.55 1.49
C MET A 17 3.38 -10.92 0.14
N PHE A 18 3.95 -10.34 -0.92
CA PHE A 18 3.60 -10.65 -2.30
C PHE A 18 4.89 -10.73 -3.13
N PRO A 19 4.93 -11.53 -4.21
CA PRO A 19 6.12 -11.65 -5.04
C PRO A 19 6.52 -10.30 -5.66
N ASN A 20 7.75 -9.86 -5.42
CA ASN A 20 8.35 -8.70 -6.08
C ASN A 20 9.89 -8.73 -5.92
N PRO A 21 10.66 -8.11 -6.83
CA PRO A 21 12.12 -8.12 -6.77
C PRO A 21 12.70 -7.10 -5.77
N TYR A 22 11.86 -6.26 -5.16
CA TYR A 22 12.29 -5.10 -4.36
C TYR A 22 12.21 -5.32 -2.85
N ASN A 23 11.87 -6.53 -2.40
CA ASN A 23 11.60 -6.84 -0.99
C ASN A 23 10.59 -5.88 -0.32
N ILE A 24 9.61 -5.40 -1.08
CA ILE A 24 8.53 -4.52 -0.61
C ILE A 24 7.37 -5.39 -0.08
N TYR A 25 6.73 -4.95 1.00
CA TYR A 25 5.54 -5.58 1.57
C TYR A 25 4.57 -4.52 2.08
N LEU A 26 3.29 -4.90 2.19
CA LEU A 26 2.31 -4.12 2.93
C LEU A 26 2.37 -4.54 4.39
N HIS A 27 2.27 -3.62 5.33
CA HIS A 27 2.37 -3.98 6.75
C HIS A 27 1.68 -3.00 7.68
N ASP A 28 1.45 -3.47 8.91
CA ASP A 28 1.00 -2.66 10.02
C ASP A 28 2.12 -1.73 10.54
N THR A 29 1.77 -0.74 11.35
CA THR A 29 2.74 0.16 11.95
C THR A 29 2.24 0.65 13.31
N PRO A 30 3.13 0.76 14.32
CA PRO A 30 2.76 1.42 15.57
C PRO A 30 2.49 2.92 15.37
N SER A 31 3.05 3.54 14.32
CA SER A 31 2.95 4.97 14.04
C SER A 31 1.63 5.35 13.33
N LYS A 32 0.49 4.98 13.91
CA LYS A 32 -0.85 5.22 13.32
C LYS A 32 -1.17 6.70 13.09
N SER A 33 -0.63 7.59 13.92
CA SER A 33 -0.83 9.04 13.79
C SER A 33 -0.35 9.63 12.46
N LEU A 34 0.55 8.95 11.73
CA LEU A 34 1.05 9.42 10.43
C LEU A 34 -0.01 9.36 9.32
N PHE A 35 -1.09 8.60 9.49
CA PHE A 35 -2.17 8.53 8.50
C PHE A 35 -3.02 9.82 8.45
N ASN A 36 -2.94 10.67 9.48
CA ASN A 36 -3.64 11.95 9.53
C ASN A 36 -2.90 13.07 8.76
N ARG A 37 -1.75 12.77 8.13
CA ARG A 37 -0.97 13.74 7.36
C ARG A 37 -1.47 13.79 5.91
N GLU A 38 -1.42 14.99 5.31
CA GLU A 38 -1.70 15.21 3.89
C GLU A 38 -0.66 14.47 3.02
N VAL A 39 0.62 14.72 3.27
CA VAL A 39 1.73 13.98 2.65
C VAL A 39 2.09 12.80 3.54
N ARG A 40 2.11 11.58 2.97
CA ARG A 40 2.36 10.33 3.71
C ARG A 40 3.56 9.52 3.22
N ALA A 41 4.46 10.16 2.47
CA ALA A 41 5.69 9.56 1.94
C ALA A 41 6.81 9.46 3.00
N PHE A 42 6.52 8.84 4.15
CA PHE A 42 7.46 8.73 5.29
C PHE A 42 8.10 7.34 5.42
N SER A 43 8.02 6.50 4.39
CA SER A 43 8.59 5.15 4.41
C SER A 43 9.81 5.04 3.50
N HIS A 44 10.73 4.16 3.87
CA HIS A 44 11.93 3.84 3.10
C HIS A 44 11.64 2.78 2.01
N GLY A 45 10.38 2.66 1.55
CA GLY A 45 9.97 1.76 0.46
C GLY A 45 8.84 0.77 0.78
N CYS A 46 8.68 0.34 2.04
CA CYS A 46 7.54 -0.52 2.42
C CYS A 46 6.24 0.28 2.58
N ILE A 47 5.10 -0.37 2.35
CA ILE A 47 3.78 0.29 2.31
C ILE A 47 3.06 0.02 3.64
N ARG A 48 2.83 1.09 4.42
CA ARG A 48 2.07 0.98 5.69
C ARG A 48 0.58 1.08 5.42
N LEU A 49 -0.22 0.25 6.08
CA LEU A 49 -1.68 0.29 6.01
C LEU A 49 -2.28 1.00 7.24
N GLY A 50 -3.33 1.80 7.00
CA GLY A 50 -4.09 2.47 8.07
C GLY A 50 -4.81 1.45 8.93
N ASP A 51 -5.64 0.62 8.29
CA ASP A 51 -6.42 -0.47 8.90
C ASP A 51 -5.95 -1.85 8.41
N PRO A 52 -4.77 -2.32 8.85
CA PRO A 52 -4.23 -3.61 8.41
C PRO A 52 -5.03 -4.80 8.92
N PHE A 53 -5.78 -4.66 10.02
CA PHE A 53 -6.57 -5.77 10.57
C PHE A 53 -7.83 -6.00 9.76
N ASP A 54 -8.57 -4.94 9.44
CA ASP A 54 -9.73 -5.06 8.54
C ASP A 54 -9.30 -5.51 7.15
N PHE A 55 -8.13 -5.07 6.65
CA PHE A 55 -7.55 -5.62 5.43
C PHE A 55 -7.28 -7.13 5.56
N ALA A 56 -6.70 -7.60 6.68
CA ALA A 56 -6.51 -9.03 6.92
C ALA A 56 -7.83 -9.81 6.97
N TYR A 57 -8.87 -9.25 7.61
CA TYR A 57 -10.18 -9.89 7.69
C TYR A 57 -10.81 -10.03 6.30
N ALA A 58 -10.71 -9.00 5.46
CA ALA A 58 -11.21 -9.03 4.09
C ALA A 58 -10.48 -10.04 3.20
N LEU A 59 -9.17 -10.25 3.42
CA LEU A 59 -8.45 -11.30 2.70
C LEU A 59 -8.85 -12.71 3.17
N LEU A 60 -9.08 -12.87 4.48
CA LEU A 60 -9.42 -14.15 5.10
C LEU A 60 -10.88 -14.57 4.85
N SER A 61 -11.79 -13.64 4.54
CA SER A 61 -13.21 -13.96 4.29
C SER A 61 -13.44 -14.89 3.11
N GLU A 62 -12.49 -14.99 2.18
CA GLU A 62 -12.57 -15.92 1.05
C GLU A 62 -12.24 -17.38 1.43
N GLN A 63 -11.73 -17.63 2.64
CA GLN A 63 -11.25 -18.96 3.07
C GLN A 63 -11.66 -19.37 4.50
N THR A 64 -12.35 -18.52 5.25
CA THR A 64 -12.88 -18.88 6.57
C THR A 64 -14.16 -18.12 6.89
N ASP A 65 -15.12 -18.82 7.49
CA ASP A 65 -16.39 -18.25 7.94
C ASP A 65 -16.24 -17.33 9.16
N ASP A 66 -15.11 -17.41 9.88
CA ASP A 66 -14.76 -16.51 10.99
C ASP A 66 -13.36 -15.88 10.83
N PRO A 67 -13.20 -14.90 9.93
CA PRO A 67 -11.92 -14.22 9.71
C PRO A 67 -11.35 -13.54 10.98
N ARG A 68 -12.23 -12.96 11.79
CA ARG A 68 -11.86 -12.21 13.00
C ARG A 68 -11.36 -13.14 14.08
N GLY A 69 -12.08 -14.23 14.37
CA GLY A 69 -11.66 -15.23 15.34
C GLY A 69 -10.41 -15.97 14.89
N PHE A 70 -10.35 -16.38 13.61
CA PHE A 70 -9.16 -17.00 13.02
C PHE A 70 -7.91 -16.14 13.22
N PHE A 71 -8.00 -14.85 12.89
CA PHE A 71 -6.89 -13.90 13.04
C PHE A 71 -6.53 -13.67 14.51
N ARG A 72 -7.52 -13.38 15.37
CA ARG A 72 -7.30 -13.10 16.80
C ARG A 72 -6.68 -14.27 17.53
N GLN A 73 -7.10 -15.50 17.23
CA GLN A 73 -6.52 -16.71 17.81
C GLN A 73 -4.99 -16.77 17.55
N ARG A 74 -4.58 -16.47 16.31
CA ARG A 74 -3.17 -16.48 15.90
C ARG A 74 -2.40 -15.31 16.49
N LEU A 75 -2.99 -14.13 16.50
CA LEU A 75 -2.41 -12.94 17.14
C LEU A 75 -2.16 -13.18 18.64
N ASN A 76 -3.16 -13.69 19.35
CA ASN A 76 -3.09 -13.95 20.79
C ASN A 76 -2.10 -15.05 21.16
N SER A 77 -1.72 -15.92 20.22
CA SER A 77 -0.69 -16.94 20.45
C SER A 77 0.71 -16.33 20.68
N GLY A 78 0.93 -15.08 20.25
CA GLY A 78 2.24 -14.42 20.30
C GLY A 78 3.30 -15.03 19.36
N ARG A 79 2.97 -16.09 18.62
CA ARG A 79 3.88 -16.79 17.72
C ARG A 79 3.77 -16.24 16.31
N GLU A 80 4.91 -16.06 15.66
CA GLU A 80 4.95 -15.76 14.22
C GLU A 80 4.27 -16.91 13.46
N THR A 81 3.16 -16.60 12.81
CA THR A 81 2.35 -17.57 12.07
C THR A 81 2.23 -17.11 10.63
N LYS A 82 2.58 -17.98 9.68
CA LYS A 82 2.39 -17.72 8.25
C LYS A 82 1.04 -18.29 7.82
N VAL A 83 0.23 -17.45 7.18
CA VAL A 83 -1.04 -17.86 6.56
C VAL A 83 -0.91 -17.64 5.06
N LEU A 84 -1.18 -18.68 4.28
CA LEU A 84 -1.24 -18.60 2.82
C LEU A 84 -2.69 -18.40 2.41
N LEU A 85 -2.92 -17.52 1.44
CA LEU A 85 -4.24 -17.38 0.83
C LEU A 85 -4.50 -18.59 -0.08
N GLU A 86 -5.67 -19.22 0.08
CA GLU A 86 -6.07 -20.36 -0.75
C GLU A 86 -6.23 -19.95 -2.21
N LYS A 87 -6.80 -18.77 -2.43
CA LYS A 87 -6.90 -18.12 -3.73
C LYS A 87 -5.88 -16.98 -3.82
N PRO A 88 -4.86 -17.08 -4.71
CA PRO A 88 -3.92 -15.99 -4.90
C PRO A 88 -4.63 -14.69 -5.32
N LEU A 89 -4.29 -13.58 -4.65
CA LEU A 89 -4.81 -12.26 -4.97
C LEU A 89 -3.74 -11.46 -5.73
N PRO A 90 -4.01 -11.00 -6.97
CA PRO A 90 -3.09 -10.13 -7.69
C PRO A 90 -2.91 -8.78 -6.97
N VAL A 91 -1.66 -8.29 -6.95
CA VAL A 91 -1.31 -7.00 -6.33
C VAL A 91 -0.73 -6.07 -7.39
N HIS A 92 -1.37 -4.91 -7.58
CA HIS A 92 -0.91 -3.87 -8.48
C HIS A 92 -0.60 -2.60 -7.69
N ILE A 93 0.65 -2.13 -7.76
CA ILE A 93 1.08 -0.86 -7.19
C ILE A 93 1.32 0.09 -8.35
N ILE A 94 0.43 1.05 -8.52
CA ILE A 94 0.48 2.02 -9.63
C ILE A 94 0.71 3.43 -9.09
N TYR A 95 1.43 4.23 -9.86
CA TYR A 95 1.66 5.63 -9.58
C TYR A 95 0.82 6.46 -10.56
N ARG A 96 -0.17 7.20 -10.06
CA ARG A 96 -1.01 8.10 -10.85
C ARG A 96 -1.21 9.40 -10.10
N THR A 97 -0.89 10.50 -10.76
CA THR A 97 -1.08 11.88 -10.29
C THR A 97 -2.40 12.48 -10.76
N ALA A 98 -3.04 11.86 -11.76
CA ALA A 98 -4.39 12.19 -12.23
C ALA A 98 -5.24 10.91 -12.30
N VAL A 99 -6.41 10.92 -11.65
CA VAL A 99 -7.35 9.78 -11.59
C VAL A 99 -8.78 10.28 -11.73
N SER A 100 -9.60 9.61 -12.52
CA SER A 100 -11.04 9.88 -12.58
C SER A 100 -11.73 9.39 -11.30
N GLY A 101 -12.49 10.28 -10.67
CA GLY A 101 -13.38 9.93 -9.57
C GLY A 101 -14.58 9.09 -10.04
N PRO A 102 -15.34 8.49 -9.11
CA PRO A 102 -16.56 7.74 -9.44
C PRO A 102 -17.63 8.58 -10.14
N ASP A 103 -17.60 9.90 -9.95
CA ASP A 103 -18.47 10.90 -10.57
C ASP A 103 -17.96 11.38 -11.95
N GLY A 104 -16.88 10.78 -12.46
CA GLY A 104 -16.24 11.17 -13.72
C GLY A 104 -15.37 12.42 -13.62
N ARG A 105 -15.30 13.09 -12.46
CA ARG A 105 -14.46 14.28 -12.29
C ARG A 105 -13.01 13.89 -12.07
N MET A 106 -12.09 14.62 -12.72
CA MET A 106 -10.67 14.39 -12.52
C MET A 106 -10.22 14.86 -11.15
N GLN A 107 -9.44 14.01 -10.47
CA GLN A 107 -8.77 14.33 -9.23
C GLN A 107 -7.27 14.28 -9.44
N TYR A 108 -6.58 15.29 -8.92
CA TYR A 108 -5.13 15.41 -9.02
C TYR A 108 -4.46 15.18 -7.67
N ARG A 109 -3.22 14.72 -7.70
CA ARG A 109 -2.34 14.49 -6.54
C ARG A 109 -0.97 15.08 -6.85
N ARG A 110 -0.26 15.53 -5.80
CA ARG A 110 1.11 16.04 -5.94
C ARG A 110 2.05 14.96 -6.49
N ASP A 111 2.86 15.30 -7.47
CA ASP A 111 3.92 14.45 -8.02
C ASP A 111 5.12 14.40 -7.07
N VAL A 112 4.99 13.59 -6.00
CA VAL A 112 6.04 13.44 -4.98
C VAL A 112 7.33 12.78 -5.49
N TYR A 113 7.34 12.24 -6.70
CA TYR A 113 8.52 11.57 -7.28
C TYR A 113 9.07 12.28 -8.52
N GLY A 114 8.51 13.43 -8.92
CA GLY A 114 8.96 14.19 -10.09
C GLY A 114 8.83 13.43 -11.41
N ARG A 115 7.94 12.42 -11.48
CA ARG A 115 7.81 11.57 -12.67
C ARG A 115 7.07 12.25 -13.80
N ASP A 116 6.12 13.12 -13.47
CA ASP A 116 5.28 13.79 -14.47
C ASP A 116 6.12 14.76 -15.30
N ALA A 117 7.01 15.52 -14.65
CA ALA A 117 7.95 16.40 -15.32
C ALA A 117 8.90 15.61 -16.25
N ALA A 118 9.48 14.51 -15.77
CA ALA A 118 10.36 13.68 -16.58
C ALA A 118 9.64 13.06 -17.79
N ILE A 119 8.38 12.64 -17.63
CA ILE A 119 7.55 12.14 -18.74
C ILE A 119 7.26 13.27 -19.74
N PHE A 120 6.90 14.46 -19.25
CA PHE A 120 6.62 15.62 -20.10
C PHE A 120 7.83 16.02 -20.95
N ASP A 121 9.02 16.08 -20.35
CA ASP A 121 10.27 16.39 -21.06
C ASP A 121 10.56 15.35 -22.15
N ALA A 122 10.36 14.07 -21.85
CA ALA A 122 10.55 12.98 -22.80
C ALA A 122 9.55 13.04 -23.98
N LEU A 123 8.28 13.38 -23.71
CA LEU A 123 7.26 13.56 -24.76
C LEU A 123 7.58 14.76 -25.65
N SER A 124 7.99 15.88 -25.05
CA SER A 124 8.39 17.09 -25.78
C SER A 124 9.59 16.82 -26.69
N ALA A 125 10.61 16.13 -26.17
CA ALA A 125 11.78 15.71 -26.96
C ALA A 125 11.43 14.74 -28.09
N ALA A 126 10.38 13.93 -27.94
CA ALA A 126 9.85 13.05 -28.97
C ALA A 126 8.98 13.78 -30.03
N GLY A 127 8.80 15.10 -29.91
CA GLY A 127 8.04 15.92 -30.87
C GLY A 127 6.52 15.89 -30.64
N VAL A 128 6.06 15.48 -29.45
CA VAL A 128 4.64 15.60 -29.08
C VAL A 128 4.32 17.06 -28.80
N GLU A 129 3.56 17.70 -29.67
CA GLU A 129 3.01 19.02 -29.41
C GLU A 129 1.68 18.90 -28.66
N LEU A 130 1.64 19.45 -27.46
CA LEU A 130 0.39 19.60 -26.72
C LEU A 130 -0.29 20.90 -27.17
N PRO A 131 -1.61 20.90 -27.38
CA PRO A 131 -2.33 22.15 -27.65
C PRO A 131 -2.11 23.12 -26.49
N ASP A 132 -1.85 24.39 -26.80
CA ASP A 132 -1.56 25.45 -25.82
C ASP A 132 -2.51 25.39 -24.62
N ILE A 133 -2.00 24.90 -23.49
CA ILE A 133 -2.71 24.98 -22.21
C ILE A 133 -2.53 26.42 -21.74
N ARG A 134 -3.46 27.29 -22.14
CA ARG A 134 -3.52 28.66 -21.60
C ARG A 134 -3.68 28.58 -20.09
N SER A 135 -2.66 29.07 -19.38
CA SER A 135 -2.64 29.27 -17.93
C SER A 135 -3.57 30.38 -17.47
#